data_AF-A0A258MVP5-F1
#
_entry.id   AF-A0A258MVP5-F1
#
_cell.length_a   1.000
_cell.length_b   1.000
_cell.length_c   1.000
_cell.angle_alpha   90.00
_cell.angle_beta   90.00
_cell.angle_gamma   90.00
#
_symmetry.space_group_name_H-M   'P 1'
#
loop_
_entity.id
_entity.type
_entity.pdbx_description
1 polymer ?
#
loop_
_entity_poly.entity_id
_entity_poly.type
_entity_poly.pdbx_seq_one_letter_code
_entity_poly.pdbx_strand_id
1 'polypeptide(L)'
;MVYQIIPLEMGSLVQRAIFKKQNKEIKCGTVWKLGSVITTTKPKFISQYQPQVGICIADIPEAEISKTYDGEKVIYFSETIDEDEQDELTDIFYGKSKKFSGEYTNVFQDLGWKEVGKNTYIFGELEIKEINDEPQQYK
;
A
#
# COMPACT_ATOMS: atom_id res chain seq x y z
N MET A 1 -6.24 13.09 -22.31
CA MET A 1 -4.93 13.40 -21.70
C MET A 1 -4.84 12.63 -20.41
N VAL A 2 -3.71 11.97 -20.17
CA VAL A 2 -3.46 11.24 -18.93
C VAL A 2 -2.25 11.88 -18.25
N TYR A 3 -2.28 11.96 -16.94
CA TYR A 3 -1.20 12.44 -16.08
C TYR A 3 -0.60 11.25 -15.38
N GLN A 4 0.72 11.06 -15.50
CA GLN A 4 1.47 10.06 -14.75
C GLN A 4 2.14 10.74 -13.55
N ILE A 5 1.93 10.20 -12.37
CA ILE A 5 2.49 10.63 -11.10
C ILE A 5 3.52 9.58 -10.69
N ILE A 6 4.77 9.99 -10.61
CA ILE A 6 5.94 9.14 -10.41
C ILE A 6 6.62 9.58 -9.11
N PRO A 7 6.70 8.73 -8.08
CA PRO A 7 7.52 9.03 -6.93
C PRO A 7 9.00 8.90 -7.30
N LEU A 8 9.81 9.86 -6.87
CA LEU A 8 11.24 9.92 -7.19
C LEU A 8 12.10 9.05 -6.25
N GLU A 9 11.56 8.71 -5.09
CA GLU A 9 12.23 7.89 -4.08
C GLU A 9 11.73 6.44 -4.13
N MET A 10 12.63 5.49 -3.91
CA MET A 10 12.25 4.07 -3.84
C MET A 10 11.42 3.78 -2.58
N GLY A 11 10.49 2.83 -2.70
CA GLY A 11 9.64 2.42 -1.58
C GLY A 11 8.48 3.38 -1.31
N SER A 12 8.23 4.32 -2.21
CA SER A 12 7.29 5.44 -2.00
C SER A 12 5.84 5.16 -2.36
N LEU A 13 5.54 3.95 -2.82
CA LEU A 13 4.19 3.50 -3.12
C LEU A 13 3.85 2.33 -2.21
N VAL A 14 2.87 2.51 -1.34
CA VAL A 14 2.55 1.53 -0.29
C VAL A 14 1.07 1.19 -0.32
N GLN A 15 0.77 -0.10 -0.42
CA GLN A 15 -0.56 -0.61 -0.12
C GLN A 15 -0.58 -1.06 1.34
N ARG A 16 -1.52 -0.52 2.12
CA ARG A 16 -1.65 -0.80 3.56
C ARG A 16 -3.06 -1.25 3.89
N ALA A 17 -3.17 -2.42 4.50
CA ALA A 17 -4.36 -2.90 5.19
C ALA A 17 -4.18 -2.77 6.71
N ILE A 18 -5.29 -2.51 7.41
CA ILE A 18 -5.35 -2.40 8.86
C ILE A 18 -6.40 -3.38 9.36
N PHE A 19 -5.99 -4.26 10.27
CA PHE A 19 -6.86 -5.22 10.94
C PHE A 19 -6.95 -4.91 12.43
N LYS A 20 -8.13 -5.09 13.01
CA LYS A 20 -8.36 -4.88 14.45
C LYS A 20 -9.05 -6.07 15.09
N LYS A 21 -8.66 -6.36 16.33
CA LYS A 21 -9.29 -7.34 17.21
C LYS A 21 -9.18 -6.85 18.65
N GLN A 22 -10.30 -6.42 19.24
CA GLN A 22 -10.33 -5.78 20.56
C GLN A 22 -9.39 -4.56 20.64
N ASN A 23 -8.39 -4.57 21.53
CA ASN A 23 -7.36 -3.53 21.66
C ASN A 23 -6.12 -3.79 20.79
N LYS A 24 -6.11 -4.85 19.98
CA LYS A 24 -5.00 -5.24 19.10
C LYS A 24 -5.17 -4.68 17.69
N GLU A 25 -4.05 -4.29 17.07
CA GLU A 25 -4.00 -3.74 15.70
C GLU A 25 -2.85 -4.37 14.90
N ILE A 26 -3.13 -4.76 13.66
CA ILE A 26 -2.14 -5.18 12.66
C ILE A 26 -2.15 -4.16 11.53
N LYS A 27 -0.96 -3.72 11.09
CA LYS A 27 -0.78 -2.97 9.84
C LYS A 27 0.09 -3.80 8.92
N CYS A 28 -0.43 -4.19 7.77
CA CYS A 28 0.33 -5.00 6.82
C CYS A 28 0.05 -4.60 5.39
N GLY A 29 0.90 -5.05 4.48
CA GLY A 29 0.69 -4.85 3.05
C GLY A 29 2.00 -4.89 2.28
N THR A 30 2.07 -4.13 1.20
CA THR A 30 3.19 -4.17 0.26
C THR A 30 3.77 -2.80 0.07
N VAL A 31 5.09 -2.70 0.23
CA VAL A 31 5.91 -1.55 -0.13
C VAL A 31 6.52 -1.83 -1.50
N TRP A 32 6.18 -1.02 -2.50
CA TRP A 32 6.72 -1.19 -3.85
C TRP A 32 7.98 -0.36 -4.01
N LYS A 33 9.07 -1.00 -4.41
CA LYS A 33 10.33 -0.31 -4.68
C LYS A 33 10.16 0.79 -5.73
N LEU A 34 9.44 0.49 -6.81
CA LEU A 34 9.08 1.44 -7.85
C LEU A 34 7.60 1.30 -8.19
N GLY A 35 6.97 2.39 -8.60
CA GLY A 35 5.63 2.35 -9.13
C GLY A 35 5.18 3.70 -9.68
N SER A 36 4.02 3.76 -10.31
CA SER A 36 3.45 5.03 -10.75
C SER A 36 1.93 4.97 -10.72
N VAL A 37 1.33 6.15 -10.57
CA VAL A 37 -0.12 6.35 -10.57
C VAL A 37 -0.48 7.12 -11.83
N ILE A 38 -1.60 6.80 -12.46
CA ILE A 38 -2.14 7.58 -13.57
C ILE A 38 -3.48 8.16 -13.18
N THR A 39 -3.80 9.33 -13.71
CA THR A 39 -5.11 9.98 -13.59
C THR A 39 -5.42 10.76 -14.86
N THR A 40 -6.68 10.83 -15.24
CA THR A 40 -7.18 11.67 -16.34
C THR A 40 -7.36 13.14 -15.92
N THR A 41 -7.34 13.41 -14.62
CA THR A 41 -7.59 14.73 -14.04
C THR A 41 -6.28 15.40 -13.65
N LYS A 42 -6.10 16.66 -14.07
CA LYS A 42 -4.89 17.44 -13.73
C LYS A 42 -4.69 17.49 -12.21
N PRO A 43 -3.57 16.97 -11.66
CA PRO A 43 -3.34 16.91 -10.22
C PRO A 43 -3.21 18.30 -9.58
N LYS A 44 -4.28 18.80 -8.95
CA LYS A 44 -4.26 20.11 -8.25
C LYS A 44 -3.63 20.04 -6.86
N PHE A 45 -3.60 18.84 -6.27
CA PHE A 45 -3.09 18.61 -4.92
C PHE A 45 -1.61 18.95 -4.76
N ILE A 46 -0.84 18.98 -5.87
CA ILE A 46 0.61 19.22 -5.84
C ILE A 46 1.00 20.51 -5.13
N SER A 47 0.16 21.55 -5.19
CA SER A 47 0.40 22.84 -4.52
C SER A 47 0.35 22.78 -2.99
N GLN A 48 -0.29 21.76 -2.43
CA GLN A 48 -0.46 21.54 -0.99
C GLN A 48 0.15 20.22 -0.53
N TYR A 49 0.80 19.50 -1.45
CA TYR A 49 1.36 18.19 -1.20
C TYR A 49 2.54 18.27 -0.23
N GLN A 50 2.58 17.35 0.71
CA GLN A 50 3.66 17.23 1.70
C GLN A 50 4.31 15.84 1.55
N PRO A 51 5.54 15.75 1.02
CA PRO A 51 6.23 14.47 0.75
C PRO A 51 6.26 13.50 1.95
N GLN A 52 6.44 14.03 3.16
CA GLN A 52 6.50 13.24 4.39
C GLN A 52 5.16 12.67 4.87
N VAL A 53 4.05 13.26 4.42
CA VAL A 53 2.69 12.78 4.74
C VAL A 53 2.17 11.89 3.61
N GLY A 54 2.50 12.25 2.36
CA GLY A 54 1.98 11.61 1.18
C GLY A 54 0.52 11.95 0.90
N ILE A 55 -0.08 11.20 -0.01
CA ILE A 55 -1.50 11.30 -0.38
C ILE A 55 -2.07 9.90 -0.60
N CYS A 56 -3.33 9.70 -0.21
CA CYS A 56 -4.05 8.47 -0.55
C CYS A 56 -4.42 8.51 -2.03
N ILE A 57 -4.17 7.43 -2.78
CA ILE A 57 -4.54 7.38 -4.21
C ILE A 57 -6.05 7.57 -4.40
N ALA A 58 -6.86 7.07 -3.47
CA ALA A 58 -8.31 7.25 -3.50
C ALA A 58 -8.76 8.72 -3.40
N ASP A 59 -7.91 9.61 -2.88
CA ASP A 59 -8.18 11.05 -2.80
C ASP A 59 -7.78 11.79 -4.08
N ILE A 60 -7.11 11.12 -5.02
CA ILE A 60 -6.78 11.66 -6.33
C ILE A 60 -7.90 11.26 -7.31
N PRO A 61 -8.61 12.23 -7.92
CA PRO A 61 -9.72 11.93 -8.82
C PRO A 61 -9.30 11.02 -9.97
N GLU A 62 -10.07 9.95 -10.21
CA GLU A 62 -9.85 8.99 -11.30
C GLU A 62 -8.43 8.38 -11.32
N ALA A 63 -7.77 8.33 -10.16
CA ALA A 63 -6.43 7.79 -10.07
C ALA A 63 -6.44 6.27 -9.94
N GLU A 64 -5.54 5.63 -10.67
CA GLU A 64 -5.28 4.21 -10.60
C GLU A 64 -3.78 3.92 -10.61
N ILE A 65 -3.41 2.79 -10.00
CA ILE A 65 -2.04 2.32 -10.05
C ILE A 65 -1.77 1.86 -11.48
N SER A 66 -0.78 2.47 -12.14
CA SER A 66 -0.40 2.09 -13.50
C SER A 66 0.54 0.89 -13.51
N LYS A 67 1.64 0.98 -12.76
CA LYS A 67 2.71 -0.04 -12.72
C LYS A 67 3.34 -0.09 -11.34
N THR A 68 3.76 -1.28 -10.91
CA THR A 68 4.49 -1.52 -9.66
C THR A 68 5.57 -2.59 -9.86
N TYR A 69 6.71 -2.44 -9.20
CA TYR A 69 7.86 -3.34 -9.31
C TYR A 69 8.50 -3.62 -7.96
N ASP A 70 9.04 -4.82 -7.80
CA ASP A 70 9.75 -5.31 -6.60
C ASP A 70 9.00 -4.98 -5.30
N GLY A 71 7.84 -5.59 -5.12
CA GLY A 71 7.01 -5.42 -3.92
C GLY A 71 7.54 -6.23 -2.74
N GLU A 72 7.79 -5.57 -1.62
CA GLU A 72 8.14 -6.20 -0.36
C GLU A 72 6.94 -6.22 0.58
N LYS A 73 6.58 -7.41 1.05
CA LYS A 73 5.54 -7.60 2.07
C LYS A 73 6.07 -7.18 3.43
N VAL A 74 5.32 -6.36 4.15
CA VAL A 74 5.68 -5.89 5.51
C VAL A 74 4.47 -6.01 6.43
N ILE A 75 4.71 -6.39 7.68
CA ILE A 75 3.71 -6.50 8.75
C ILE A 75 4.23 -5.86 10.04
N TYR A 76 3.36 -5.12 10.71
CA TYR A 76 3.61 -4.48 12.00
C TYR A 76 2.46 -4.78 12.96
N PHE A 77 2.81 -4.93 14.23
CA PHE A 77 1.90 -5.27 15.31
C PHE A 77 1.86 -4.15 16.34
N SER A 78 0.69 -3.90 16.93
CA SER A 78 0.59 -3.14 18.17
C SER A 78 1.25 -3.92 19.32
N GLU A 79 1.79 -3.20 20.31
CA GLU A 79 2.42 -3.78 21.51
C GLU A 79 1.51 -4.72 22.34
N THR A 80 0.20 -4.67 22.11
CA THR A 80 -0.78 -5.52 22.82
C THR A 80 -0.91 -6.93 22.25
N ILE A 81 -0.21 -7.26 21.17
CA ILE A 81 -0.18 -8.60 20.57
C ILE A 81 1.05 -9.33 21.14
N ASP A 82 0.83 -10.47 21.77
CA ASP A 82 1.91 -11.31 22.31
C ASP A 82 2.77 -11.93 21.21
N GLU A 83 4.03 -12.24 21.52
CA GLU A 83 5.03 -12.71 20.54
C GLU A 83 4.58 -13.98 19.81
N ASP A 84 3.98 -14.94 20.52
CA ASP A 84 3.48 -16.18 19.91
C ASP A 84 2.40 -15.90 18.85
N GLU A 85 1.46 -14.99 19.13
CA GLU A 85 0.45 -14.56 18.14
C GLU A 85 1.09 -13.77 16.99
N GLN A 86 2.09 -12.92 17.26
CA GLN A 86 2.81 -12.19 16.19
C GLN A 86 3.52 -13.14 15.22
N ASP A 87 4.18 -14.18 15.73
CA ASP A 87 4.88 -15.18 14.93
C ASP A 87 3.89 -15.95 14.03
N GLU A 88 2.76 -16.39 14.59
CA GLU A 88 1.73 -17.09 13.81
C GLU A 88 1.12 -16.20 12.72
N LEU A 89 0.79 -14.94 13.04
CA LEU A 89 0.24 -13.98 12.08
C LEU A 89 1.27 -13.62 10.98
N THR A 90 2.55 -13.54 11.34
CA THR A 90 3.65 -13.32 10.40
C THR A 90 3.75 -14.50 9.43
N ASP A 91 3.73 -15.73 9.93
CA ASP A 91 3.75 -16.93 9.10
C ASP A 91 2.55 -17.02 8.15
N ILE A 92 1.36 -16.63 8.61
CA ILE A 92 0.17 -16.54 7.75
C ILE A 92 0.38 -15.48 6.65
N PHE A 93 0.82 -14.27 7.02
CA PHE A 93 0.98 -13.15 6.08
C PHE A 93 2.01 -13.43 4.97
N TYR A 94 3.13 -14.08 5.33
CA TYR A 94 4.17 -14.49 4.38
C TYR A 94 3.87 -15.82 3.68
N GLY A 95 2.76 -16.49 4.00
CA GLY A 95 2.38 -17.77 3.38
C GLY A 95 3.27 -18.95 3.79
N LYS A 96 3.89 -18.87 4.96
CA LYS A 96 4.76 -19.91 5.55
C LYS A 96 4.01 -20.83 6.53
N SER A 97 2.81 -20.43 6.96
CA SER A 97 2.01 -21.22 7.89
C SER A 97 1.70 -22.61 7.33
N LYS A 98 1.93 -23.63 8.15
CA LYS A 98 1.54 -25.02 7.84
C LYS A 98 0.09 -25.34 8.23
N LYS A 99 -0.51 -24.50 9.07
CA LYS A 99 -1.86 -24.71 9.63
C LYS A 99 -2.95 -24.09 8.77
N PHE A 100 -2.65 -22.94 8.18
CA PHE A 100 -3.60 -22.15 7.40
C PHE A 100 -3.18 -22.10 5.94
N SER A 101 -4.16 -22.09 5.04
CA SER A 101 -3.96 -21.95 3.60
C SER A 101 -4.90 -20.89 3.03
N GLY A 102 -4.51 -20.28 1.91
CA GLY A 102 -5.27 -19.23 1.24
C GLY A 102 -4.75 -17.81 1.51
N GLU A 103 -5.53 -16.82 1.08
CA GLU A 103 -5.19 -15.41 1.23
C GLU A 103 -5.19 -15.01 2.71
N TYR A 104 -4.12 -14.34 3.15
CA TYR A 104 -3.94 -13.94 4.55
C TYR A 104 -5.12 -13.12 5.09
N THR A 105 -5.79 -12.33 4.24
CA THR A 105 -6.95 -11.53 4.62
C THR A 105 -8.12 -12.40 5.09
N ASN A 106 -8.34 -13.53 4.43
CA ASN A 106 -9.41 -14.46 4.77
C ASN A 106 -9.07 -15.20 6.05
N VAL A 107 -7.83 -15.67 6.18
CA VAL A 107 -7.35 -16.34 7.39
C VAL A 107 -7.43 -15.41 8.60
N PHE A 108 -7.03 -14.14 8.46
CA PHE A 108 -7.15 -13.16 9.53
C PHE A 108 -8.62 -12.97 9.95
N GLN A 109 -9.55 -12.89 8.99
CA GLN A 109 -10.98 -12.81 9.28
C GLN A 109 -11.51 -14.03 10.02
N ASP A 110 -11.11 -15.24 9.61
CA ASP A 110 -11.47 -16.50 10.28
C ASP A 110 -10.95 -16.55 11.72
N LEU A 111 -9.78 -15.94 11.97
CA LEU A 111 -9.19 -15.76 13.31
C LEU A 111 -9.83 -14.61 14.13
N GLY A 112 -10.88 -13.98 13.59
CA GLY A 112 -11.65 -12.93 14.25
C GLY A 112 -11.07 -11.52 14.10
N TRP A 113 -10.12 -11.31 13.18
CA TRP A 113 -9.62 -9.98 12.86
C TRP A 113 -10.52 -9.28 11.85
N LYS A 114 -10.90 -8.04 12.16
CA LYS A 114 -11.73 -7.23 11.27
C LYS A 114 -10.86 -6.30 10.44
N GLU A 115 -10.96 -6.38 9.11
CA GLU A 115 -10.39 -5.34 8.24
C GLU A 115 -11.16 -4.03 8.46
N VAL A 116 -10.44 -2.98 8.87
CA VAL A 116 -11.01 -1.66 9.13
C VAL A 116 -10.57 -0.61 8.11
N GLY A 117 -9.62 -0.95 7.25
CA GLY A 117 -9.21 -0.08 6.17
C GLY A 117 -8.16 -0.72 5.28
N LYS A 118 -8.24 -0.43 3.99
CA LYS A 118 -7.26 -0.81 2.98
C LYS A 118 -7.10 0.33 2.00
N ASN A 119 -5.93 0.94 2.01
CA ASN A 119 -5.64 2.13 1.21
C ASN A 119 -4.28 1.99 0.56
N THR A 120 -4.11 2.64 -0.59
CA THR A 120 -2.81 2.80 -1.22
C THR A 120 -2.38 4.26 -1.09
N TYR A 121 -1.14 4.47 -0.69
CA TYR A 121 -0.55 5.76 -0.50
C TYR A 121 0.65 5.92 -1.42
N ILE A 122 0.86 7.15 -1.87
CA ILE A 122 2.09 7.59 -2.50
C ILE A 122 2.69 8.71 -1.64
N PHE A 123 3.99 8.63 -1.34
CA PHE A 123 4.74 9.62 -0.56
C PHE A 123 6.04 9.99 -1.28
N GLY A 124 6.86 10.83 -0.64
CA GLY A 124 8.12 11.30 -1.23
C GLY A 124 7.92 12.38 -2.28
N GLU A 125 9.01 12.88 -2.86
CA GLU A 125 8.94 13.83 -3.97
C GLU A 125 8.29 13.20 -5.20
N LEU A 126 7.43 13.96 -5.90
CA LEU A 126 6.65 13.48 -7.03
C LEU A 126 7.00 14.24 -8.30
N GLU A 127 7.22 13.50 -9.39
CA GLU A 127 7.22 14.02 -10.75
C GLU A 127 5.86 13.76 -11.41
N ILE A 128 5.27 14.80 -12.02
CA ILE A 128 4.01 14.68 -12.77
C ILE A 128 4.29 14.95 -14.25
N LYS A 129 3.96 13.97 -15.09
CA LYS A 129 4.12 14.04 -16.54
C LYS A 129 2.76 14.03 -17.23
N GLU A 130 2.56 14.94 -18.17
CA GLU A 130 1.47 14.84 -19.14
C GLU A 130 1.87 13.81 -20.21
N ILE A 131 1.09 12.74 -20.35
CA ILE A 131 1.31 11.69 -21.35
C ILE A 131 0.19 11.73 -22.40
N ASN A 132 0.60 11.77 -23.66
CA ASN A 132 -0.30 11.72 -24.82
C ASN A 132 -0.46 10.28 -25.37
N ASP A 133 0.35 9.33 -24.89
CA ASP A 133 0.40 7.89 -25.23
C ASP A 133 0.93 7.07 -24.02
N GLU A 134 1.14 5.76 -24.18
CA GLU A 134 1.43 4.77 -23.10
C GLU A 134 2.39 5.24 -21.98
N PRO A 135 2.16 4.84 -20.71
CA PRO A 135 2.97 5.27 -19.56
C PRO A 135 4.45 4.90 -19.68
N GLN A 136 5.36 5.86 -19.43
CA GLN A 136 6.80 5.65 -19.49
C GLN A 136 7.24 4.47 -18.62
N GLN A 137 8.11 3.63 -19.17
CA GLN A 137 8.79 2.56 -18.46
C GLN A 137 10.01 3.13 -17.74
N TYR A 138 10.22 2.74 -16.48
CA TYR A 138 11.48 3.01 -15.78
C TYR A 138 12.63 2.39 -16.59
N LYS A 139 13.67 3.17 -16.89
CA LYS A 139 14.89 2.71 -17.57
C LYS A 139 15.88 2.14 -16.57
#